data_AF-A0A7S3BWB4-F1
#
_entry.id   AF-A0A7S3BWB4-F1
#
_cell.length_a   1.000
_cell.length_b   1.000
_cell.length_c   1.000
_cell.angle_alpha   90.00
_cell.angle_beta   90.00
_cell.angle_gamma   90.00
#
_symmetry.space_group_name_H-M   'P 1'
#
loop_
_entity.id
_entity.type
_entity.pdbx_description
1 polymer ?
#
loop_
_entity_poly.entity_id
_entity_poly.type
_entity_poly.pdbx_seq_one_letter_code
_entity_poly.pdbx_strand_id
1 'polypeptide(L)'
;RPPYSRQTDILQYVKYGVVSGMALARPADIYVIVLAISSVQEPCAHGQRTCPRTQVGLWKCGFPETLHLVVKAHHSFLRSRPFHGVVSLIGGIGMMIHHSATSLIIVGICTHLWAVTRPITAACVLPILQHLCVLLKYHNYYIYLGVELLLEVYFQFEVLSNLGEFESNFNFNVTRVARGAALTMLLSHYFYLVSGVLELAIKTCVVEKRDMSATLSAMSHPSPPTIEGQLNHLNRSSSRWDSLAEETINAMQRAVNEFKDVSTSSRTSHLPAKTRRMAIAEEEIIPMRSSFHEVMTNHLSLMAPHHPRGS
;
A
#
# COMPACT_ATOMS: atom_id res chain seq x y z
N ARG A 1 -12.13 44.95 -9.67
CA ARG A 1 -13.14 43.96 -9.21
C ARG A 1 -12.41 42.66 -8.92
N PRO A 2 -12.40 42.13 -7.69
CA PRO A 2 -11.56 40.98 -7.39
C PRO A 2 -12.18 39.69 -7.98
N PRO A 3 -11.39 38.78 -8.57
CA PRO A 3 -11.86 37.56 -9.23
C PRO A 3 -12.16 36.40 -8.25
N TYR A 4 -12.42 36.69 -6.97
CA TYR A 4 -12.45 35.69 -5.90
C TYR A 4 -13.77 34.92 -5.75
N SER A 5 -14.85 35.33 -6.43
CA SER A 5 -16.19 34.75 -6.18
C SER A 5 -16.39 33.34 -6.74
N ARG A 6 -15.61 32.89 -7.74
CA ARG A 6 -15.74 31.52 -8.29
C ARG A 6 -14.98 30.45 -7.50
N GLN A 7 -13.89 30.83 -6.81
CA GLN A 7 -13.09 29.87 -6.04
C GLN A 7 -13.78 29.43 -4.74
N THR A 8 -14.61 30.31 -4.15
CA THR A 8 -15.39 30.00 -2.95
C THR A 8 -16.44 28.92 -3.20
N ASP A 9 -17.01 28.86 -4.40
CA ASP A 9 -18.05 27.89 -4.76
C ASP A 9 -17.47 26.47 -4.90
N ILE A 10 -16.28 26.35 -5.49
CA ILE A 10 -15.54 25.07 -5.61
C ILE A 10 -15.13 24.56 -4.22
N LEU A 11 -14.65 25.45 -3.35
CA LEU A 11 -14.25 25.12 -1.99
C LEU A 11 -15.44 24.68 -1.11
N GLN A 12 -16.62 25.29 -1.29
CA GLN A 12 -17.84 24.80 -0.64
C GLN A 12 -18.23 23.41 -1.16
N TYR A 13 -18.17 23.17 -2.47
CA TYR A 13 -18.48 21.87 -3.05
C TYR A 13 -17.58 20.74 -2.52
N VAL A 14 -16.26 20.97 -2.44
CA VAL A 14 -15.30 20.01 -1.88
C VAL A 14 -15.53 19.81 -0.38
N LYS A 15 -15.79 20.89 0.37
CA LYS A 15 -16.01 20.83 1.82
C LYS A 15 -17.27 20.04 2.20
N TYR A 16 -18.36 20.17 1.44
CA TYR A 16 -19.59 19.43 1.69
C TYR A 16 -19.61 18.02 1.08
N GLY A 17 -18.93 17.80 -0.05
CA GLY A 17 -18.86 16.49 -0.71
C GLY A 17 -17.94 15.49 -0.02
N VAL A 18 -16.78 15.93 0.47
CA VAL A 18 -15.77 15.04 1.09
C VAL A 18 -16.07 14.74 2.56
N VAL A 19 -16.53 15.73 3.33
CA VAL A 19 -16.76 15.57 4.78
C VAL A 19 -18.02 14.77 5.08
N SER A 20 -19.08 14.90 4.27
CA SER A 20 -20.32 14.13 4.47
C SER A 20 -20.20 12.67 4.02
N GLY A 21 -19.35 12.36 3.04
CA GLY A 21 -19.19 10.99 2.53
C GLY A 21 -18.33 10.07 3.40
N MET A 22 -17.48 10.62 4.28
CA MET A 22 -16.57 9.80 5.12
C MET A 22 -17.16 9.41 6.49
N ALA A 23 -18.22 10.08 6.97
CA ALA A 23 -18.72 9.86 8.33
C ALA A 23 -19.80 8.75 8.43
N LEU A 24 -20.55 8.47 7.34
CA LEU A 24 -21.62 7.46 7.31
C LEU A 24 -21.84 6.98 5.86
N ALA A 25 -20.89 6.25 5.27
CA ALA A 25 -21.00 5.86 3.87
C ALA A 25 -22.05 4.75 3.66
N ARG A 26 -23.25 5.11 3.20
CA ARG A 26 -24.11 4.18 2.45
C ARG A 26 -23.52 4.04 1.04
N PRO A 27 -23.77 2.93 0.31
CA PRO A 27 -23.27 2.75 -1.05
C PRO A 27 -23.60 3.92 -2.01
N ALA A 28 -24.67 4.66 -1.74
CA ALA A 28 -25.08 5.85 -2.50
C ALA A 28 -24.15 7.08 -2.31
N ASP A 29 -23.46 7.21 -1.18
CA ASP A 29 -22.61 8.38 -0.89
C ASP A 29 -21.26 8.29 -1.63
N ILE A 30 -20.82 7.07 -1.94
CA ILE A 30 -19.68 6.81 -2.83
C ILE A 30 -19.97 7.35 -4.23
N TYR A 31 -21.19 7.19 -4.73
CA TYR A 31 -21.60 7.74 -6.04
C TYR A 31 -21.55 9.28 -6.07
N VAL A 32 -21.79 9.96 -4.95
CA VAL A 32 -21.75 11.42 -4.87
C VAL A 32 -20.32 11.94 -4.95
N ILE A 33 -19.36 11.28 -4.30
CA ILE A 33 -17.93 11.60 -4.43
C ILE A 33 -17.46 11.34 -5.88
N VAL A 34 -17.90 10.23 -6.49
CA VAL A 34 -17.61 9.88 -7.89
C VAL A 34 -18.20 10.89 -8.88
N LEU A 35 -19.42 11.37 -8.64
CA LEU A 35 -20.08 12.40 -9.45
C LEU A 35 -19.44 13.78 -9.27
N ALA A 36 -19.01 14.13 -8.05
CA ALA A 36 -18.32 15.39 -7.76
C ALA A 36 -16.93 15.47 -8.40
N ILE A 37 -16.23 14.34 -8.55
CA ILE A 37 -14.94 14.30 -9.29
C ILE A 37 -15.19 14.36 -10.80
N SER A 38 -16.27 13.74 -11.29
CA SER A 38 -16.63 13.75 -12.71
C SER A 38 -17.17 15.10 -13.19
N SER A 39 -17.76 15.91 -12.31
CA SER A 39 -18.33 17.23 -12.66
C SER A 39 -17.30 18.37 -12.76
N VAL A 40 -16.04 18.17 -12.33
CA VAL A 40 -14.92 19.14 -12.50
C VAL A 40 -14.33 19.07 -13.92
N GLN A 41 -15.10 18.59 -14.91
CA GLN A 41 -14.70 18.51 -16.32
C GLN A 41 -15.04 19.77 -17.13
N GLU A 42 -15.40 20.89 -16.51
CA GLU A 42 -15.58 22.12 -17.29
C GLU A 42 -14.22 22.59 -17.87
N PRO A 43 -14.18 22.93 -19.17
CA PRO A 43 -12.94 23.26 -19.85
C PRO A 43 -12.35 24.56 -19.30
N CYS A 44 -11.20 24.46 -18.63
CA CYS A 44 -10.35 25.61 -18.33
C CYS A 44 -10.01 26.32 -19.64
N ALA A 45 -10.60 27.49 -19.85
CA ALA A 45 -10.55 28.24 -21.11
C ALA A 45 -9.18 28.86 -21.43
N HIS A 46 -8.11 28.60 -20.68
CA HIS A 46 -6.79 29.20 -20.89
C HIS A 46 -5.66 28.15 -20.95
N GLY A 47 -5.26 27.80 -22.18
CA GLY A 47 -3.88 27.43 -22.53
C GLY A 47 -3.33 26.04 -22.17
N GLN A 48 -3.77 25.36 -21.11
CA GLN A 48 -3.20 24.05 -20.72
C GLN A 48 -4.04 22.87 -21.23
N ARG A 49 -3.71 22.36 -22.43
CA ARG A 49 -4.44 21.29 -23.12
C ARG A 49 -4.16 19.86 -22.63
N THR A 50 -3.36 19.65 -21.58
CA THR A 50 -2.84 18.31 -21.23
C THR A 50 -3.56 17.60 -20.08
N CYS A 51 -4.27 18.29 -19.19
CA CYS A 51 -4.81 17.63 -17.98
C CYS A 51 -6.06 16.72 -18.16
N PRO A 52 -7.00 16.95 -19.11
CA PRO A 52 -8.22 16.12 -19.19
C PRO A 52 -7.98 14.65 -19.58
N ARG A 53 -6.92 14.36 -20.34
CA ARG A 53 -6.69 13.00 -20.87
C ARG A 53 -6.20 12.01 -19.80
N THR A 54 -5.43 12.47 -18.83
CA THR A 54 -4.84 11.62 -17.79
C THR A 54 -5.89 11.09 -16.81
N GLN A 55 -6.88 11.92 -16.44
CA GLN A 55 -7.98 11.50 -15.56
C GLN A 55 -8.90 10.49 -16.24
N VAL A 56 -9.20 10.68 -17.53
CA VAL A 56 -9.98 9.72 -18.31
C VAL A 56 -9.26 8.37 -18.39
N GLY A 57 -7.93 8.35 -18.51
CA GLY A 57 -7.14 7.12 -18.47
C GLY A 57 -7.23 6.40 -17.12
N LEU A 58 -7.02 7.13 -16.01
CA LEU A 58 -7.13 6.58 -14.65
C LEU A 58 -8.51 5.98 -14.37
N TRP A 59 -9.59 6.67 -14.74
CA TRP A 59 -10.94 6.20 -14.46
C TRP A 59 -11.45 5.14 -15.42
N LYS A 60 -11.14 5.25 -16.73
CA LYS A 60 -11.55 4.23 -17.70
C LYS A 60 -10.80 2.91 -17.51
N CYS A 61 -9.54 2.95 -17.07
CA CYS A 61 -8.76 1.74 -16.81
C CYS A 61 -8.95 1.21 -15.38
N GLY A 62 -9.12 2.08 -14.39
CA GLY A 62 -9.24 1.67 -12.98
C GLY A 62 -10.63 1.15 -12.58
N PHE A 63 -11.70 1.65 -13.20
CA PHE A 63 -13.06 1.21 -12.85
C PHE A 63 -13.34 -0.27 -13.16
N PRO A 64 -12.96 -0.81 -14.34
CA PRO A 64 -13.13 -2.24 -14.61
C PRO A 64 -12.38 -3.13 -13.62
N GLU A 65 -11.16 -2.74 -13.21
CA GLU A 65 -10.34 -3.51 -12.27
C GLU A 65 -10.93 -3.50 -10.87
N THR A 66 -11.37 -2.32 -10.41
CA THR A 66 -12.06 -2.14 -9.14
C THR A 66 -13.33 -2.98 -9.07
N LEU A 67 -14.18 -2.87 -10.10
CA LEU A 67 -15.44 -3.63 -10.19
C LEU A 67 -15.16 -5.13 -10.26
N HIS A 68 -14.11 -5.54 -10.98
CA HIS A 68 -13.69 -6.93 -11.07
C HIS A 68 -13.37 -7.51 -9.69
N LEU A 69 -12.67 -6.78 -8.82
CA LEU A 69 -12.36 -7.25 -7.46
C LEU A 69 -13.61 -7.42 -6.59
N VAL A 70 -14.57 -6.49 -6.68
CA VAL A 70 -15.85 -6.58 -5.97
C VAL A 70 -16.68 -7.77 -6.47
N VAL A 71 -16.77 -7.96 -7.79
CA VAL A 71 -17.46 -9.09 -8.41
C VAL A 71 -16.78 -10.41 -8.05
N LYS A 72 -15.44 -10.46 -8.03
CA LYS A 72 -14.66 -11.61 -7.59
C LYS A 72 -14.92 -11.94 -6.11
N ALA A 73 -15.02 -10.93 -5.26
CA ALA A 73 -15.39 -11.11 -3.85
C ALA A 73 -16.79 -11.74 -3.74
N HIS A 74 -17.78 -11.16 -4.43
CA HIS A 74 -19.15 -11.67 -4.46
C HIS A 74 -19.22 -13.14 -4.92
N HIS A 75 -18.55 -13.47 -6.03
CA HIS A 75 -18.49 -14.86 -6.50
C HIS A 75 -17.79 -15.81 -5.54
N SER A 76 -16.78 -15.34 -4.80
CA SER A 76 -16.08 -16.15 -3.80
C SER A 76 -16.99 -16.46 -2.60
N PHE A 77 -17.81 -15.50 -2.18
CA PHE A 77 -18.83 -15.73 -1.15
C PHE A 77 -19.90 -16.72 -1.61
N LEU A 78 -20.39 -16.60 -2.85
CA LEU A 78 -21.37 -17.55 -3.42
C LEU A 78 -20.84 -18.98 -3.54
N ARG A 79 -19.53 -19.16 -3.71
CA ARG A 79 -18.87 -20.47 -3.78
C ARG A 79 -18.42 -21.00 -2.42
N SER A 80 -18.93 -20.46 -1.32
CA SER A 80 -18.56 -20.84 0.05
C SER A 80 -17.05 -20.77 0.32
N ARG A 81 -16.37 -19.78 -0.27
CA ARG A 81 -14.94 -19.48 -0.03
C ARG A 81 -14.82 -18.11 0.65
N PRO A 82 -15.31 -17.97 1.90
CA PRO A 82 -15.44 -16.66 2.55
C PRO A 82 -14.11 -15.94 2.71
N PHE A 83 -13.02 -16.65 3.01
CA PHE A 83 -11.70 -16.05 3.16
C PHE A 83 -11.18 -15.40 1.87
N HIS A 84 -11.30 -16.07 0.72
CA HIS A 84 -10.96 -15.48 -0.57
C HIS A 84 -11.86 -14.29 -0.94
N GLY A 85 -13.13 -14.34 -0.51
CA GLY A 85 -14.07 -13.23 -0.64
C GLY A 85 -13.60 -12.00 0.13
N VAL A 86 -13.22 -12.18 1.40
CA VAL A 86 -12.70 -11.09 2.26
C VAL A 86 -11.42 -10.49 1.68
N VAL A 87 -10.45 -11.32 1.26
CA VAL A 87 -9.20 -10.84 0.63
C VAL A 87 -9.49 -10.02 -0.63
N SER A 88 -10.36 -10.52 -1.50
CA SER A 88 -10.74 -9.81 -2.73
C SER A 88 -11.47 -8.50 -2.43
N LEU A 89 -12.32 -8.47 -1.40
CA LEU A 89 -13.04 -7.26 -0.98
C LEU A 89 -12.09 -6.20 -0.42
N ILE A 90 -11.17 -6.59 0.47
CA ILE A 90 -10.15 -5.69 1.04
C ILE A 90 -9.29 -5.11 -0.07
N GLY A 91 -8.83 -5.94 -1.01
CA GLY A 91 -8.08 -5.47 -2.18
C GLY A 91 -8.87 -4.49 -3.04
N GLY A 92 -10.17 -4.76 -3.27
CA GLY A 92 -11.05 -3.87 -4.01
C GLY A 92 -11.26 -2.52 -3.33
N ILE A 93 -11.48 -2.50 -2.02
CA ILE A 93 -11.59 -1.27 -1.22
C ILE A 93 -10.29 -0.49 -1.25
N GLY A 94 -9.14 -1.16 -1.08
CA GLY A 94 -7.82 -0.54 -1.22
C GLY A 94 -7.68 0.16 -2.57
N MET A 95 -8.04 -0.51 -3.67
CA MET A 95 -8.00 0.05 -5.02
C MET A 95 -8.90 1.26 -5.22
N MET A 96 -10.13 1.22 -4.71
CA MET A 96 -11.03 2.38 -4.74
C MET A 96 -10.42 3.59 -4.04
N ILE A 97 -9.89 3.38 -2.83
CA ILE A 97 -9.32 4.45 -2.01
C ILE A 97 -8.06 5.01 -2.68
N HIS A 98 -7.19 4.14 -3.19
CA HIS A 98 -5.97 4.49 -3.93
C HIS A 98 -6.29 5.40 -5.12
N HIS A 99 -7.16 4.96 -6.04
CA HIS A 99 -7.51 5.76 -7.22
C HIS A 99 -8.20 7.08 -6.86
N SER A 100 -9.01 7.09 -5.80
CA SER A 100 -9.68 8.30 -5.33
C SER A 100 -8.67 9.32 -4.80
N ALA A 101 -7.72 8.87 -3.98
CA ALA A 101 -6.64 9.71 -3.48
C ALA A 101 -5.75 10.24 -4.62
N THR A 102 -5.36 9.35 -5.55
CA THR A 102 -4.54 9.72 -6.72
C THR A 102 -5.24 10.77 -7.57
N SER A 103 -6.54 10.57 -7.85
CA SER A 103 -7.34 11.50 -8.64
C SER A 103 -7.43 12.87 -7.96
N LEU A 104 -7.67 12.88 -6.64
CA LEU A 104 -7.70 14.12 -5.87
C LEU A 104 -6.35 14.86 -5.93
N ILE A 105 -5.22 14.17 -5.70
CA ILE A 105 -3.86 14.73 -5.80
C ILE A 105 -3.61 15.34 -7.18
N ILE A 106 -3.92 14.61 -8.26
CA ILE A 106 -3.72 15.09 -9.63
C ILE A 106 -4.60 16.31 -9.93
N VAL A 107 -5.88 16.29 -9.53
CA VAL A 107 -6.78 17.45 -9.68
C VAL A 107 -6.21 18.66 -8.94
N GLY A 108 -5.77 18.48 -7.69
CA GLY A 108 -5.23 19.57 -6.89
C GLY A 108 -3.94 20.17 -7.47
N ILE A 109 -3.09 19.36 -8.08
CA ILE A 109 -1.90 19.84 -8.81
C ILE A 109 -2.31 20.59 -10.09
N CYS A 110 -3.18 20.01 -10.93
CA CYS A 110 -3.59 20.63 -12.19
C CYS A 110 -4.37 21.93 -12.01
N THR A 111 -5.14 22.05 -10.93
CA THR A 111 -5.88 23.27 -10.59
C THR A 111 -5.04 24.28 -9.83
N HIS A 112 -3.75 23.98 -9.62
CA HIS A 112 -2.82 24.78 -8.82
C HIS A 112 -3.26 24.97 -7.36
N LEU A 113 -4.17 24.13 -6.83
CA LEU A 113 -4.53 24.12 -5.41
C LEU A 113 -3.36 23.70 -4.53
N TRP A 114 -2.50 22.81 -5.05
CA TRP A 114 -1.28 22.35 -4.41
C TRP A 114 -0.08 22.62 -5.30
N ALA A 115 0.96 23.22 -4.70
CA ALA A 115 2.23 23.40 -5.37
C ALA A 115 2.91 22.03 -5.56
N VAL A 116 3.68 21.87 -6.64
CA VAL A 116 4.48 20.66 -6.85
C VAL A 116 5.72 20.76 -5.94
N THR A 117 5.54 20.37 -4.68
CA THR A 117 6.61 20.29 -3.68
C THR A 117 7.21 18.88 -3.68
N ARG A 118 8.42 18.73 -3.14
CA ARG A 118 9.07 17.41 -3.00
C ARG A 118 8.16 16.36 -2.33
N PRO A 119 7.45 16.64 -1.22
CA PRO A 119 6.54 15.68 -0.59
C PRO A 119 5.42 15.19 -1.52
N ILE A 120 4.80 16.11 -2.26
CA ILE A 120 3.75 15.78 -3.22
C ILE A 120 4.32 14.96 -4.39
N THR A 121 5.51 15.33 -4.87
CA THR A 121 6.21 14.55 -5.90
C THR A 121 6.55 13.14 -5.40
N ALA A 122 7.07 12.99 -4.18
CA ALA A 122 7.38 11.68 -3.60
C ALA A 122 6.13 10.80 -3.46
N ALA A 123 5.01 11.38 -3.00
CA ALA A 123 3.73 10.69 -2.88
C ALA A 123 3.14 10.22 -4.22
N CYS A 124 3.54 10.82 -5.35
CA CYS A 124 3.10 10.43 -6.69
C CYS A 124 4.09 9.51 -7.42
N VAL A 125 5.39 9.84 -7.36
CA VAL A 125 6.43 9.17 -8.15
C VAL A 125 6.66 7.75 -7.65
N LEU A 126 6.62 7.51 -6.35
CA LEU A 126 6.86 6.17 -5.81
C LEU A 126 5.78 5.16 -6.23
N PRO A 127 4.47 5.48 -6.12
CA PRO A 127 3.43 4.62 -6.71
C PRO A 127 3.58 4.41 -8.22
N ILE A 128 4.03 5.42 -8.97
CA ILE A 128 4.29 5.26 -10.42
C ILE A 128 5.43 4.26 -10.65
N LEU A 129 6.52 4.33 -9.88
CA LEU A 129 7.63 3.39 -9.97
C LEU A 129 7.17 1.96 -9.64
N GLN A 130 6.34 1.77 -8.62
CA GLN A 130 5.71 0.46 -8.32
C GLN A 130 4.94 -0.07 -9.55
N HIS A 131 4.11 0.77 -10.16
CA HIS A 131 3.40 0.36 -11.38
C HIS A 131 4.33 0.00 -12.56
N LEU A 132 5.49 0.63 -12.68
CA LEU A 132 6.48 0.26 -13.70
C LEU A 132 7.19 -1.07 -13.36
N CYS A 133 7.43 -1.32 -12.07
CA CYS A 133 8.03 -2.56 -11.57
C CYS A 133 7.14 -3.79 -11.78
N VAL A 134 5.84 -3.62 -12.06
CA VAL A 134 4.93 -4.73 -12.40
C VAL A 134 5.45 -5.62 -13.54
N LEU A 135 6.28 -5.09 -14.44
CA LEU A 135 6.88 -5.87 -15.53
C LEU A 135 7.89 -6.90 -15.03
N LEU A 136 8.54 -6.66 -13.90
CA LEU A 136 9.51 -7.59 -13.30
C LEU A 136 8.87 -8.92 -12.91
N LYS A 137 7.57 -8.94 -12.61
CA LYS A 137 6.85 -10.17 -12.23
C LYS A 137 6.88 -11.23 -13.33
N TYR A 138 7.04 -10.81 -14.59
CA TYR A 138 7.12 -11.71 -15.75
C TYR A 138 8.53 -12.29 -15.94
N HIS A 139 9.55 -11.68 -15.34
CA HIS A 139 10.92 -12.18 -15.39
C HIS A 139 11.28 -12.99 -14.15
N ASN A 140 11.05 -12.43 -12.96
CA ASN A 140 11.27 -13.11 -11.69
C ASN A 140 10.32 -12.57 -10.63
N TYR A 141 9.41 -13.44 -10.16
CA TYR A 141 8.38 -13.10 -9.18
C TYR A 141 8.98 -12.66 -7.83
N TYR A 142 10.08 -13.28 -7.38
CA TYR A 142 10.70 -12.96 -6.09
C TYR A 142 11.43 -11.62 -6.12
N ILE A 143 12.12 -11.31 -7.23
CA ILE A 143 12.73 -10.00 -7.43
C ILE A 143 11.66 -8.91 -7.46
N TYR A 144 10.57 -9.14 -8.21
CA TYR A 144 9.43 -8.24 -8.23
C TYR A 144 8.88 -7.98 -6.81
N LEU A 145 8.62 -9.04 -6.04
CA LEU A 145 8.11 -8.91 -4.69
C LEU A 145 9.07 -8.13 -3.77
N GLY A 146 10.37 -8.42 -3.84
CA GLY A 146 11.38 -7.70 -3.04
C GLY A 146 11.47 -6.22 -3.38
N VAL A 147 11.44 -5.88 -4.68
CA VAL A 147 11.46 -4.49 -5.15
C VAL A 147 10.20 -3.74 -4.74
N GLU A 148 9.01 -4.35 -4.89
CA GLU A 148 7.74 -3.75 -4.46
C GLU A 148 7.73 -3.46 -2.95
N LEU A 149 8.18 -4.41 -2.11
CA LEU A 149 8.25 -4.21 -0.67
C LEU A 149 9.24 -3.11 -0.28
N LEU A 150 10.38 -3.01 -0.97
CA LEU A 150 11.36 -1.96 -0.72
C LEU A 150 10.82 -0.57 -1.11
N LEU A 151 10.18 -0.47 -2.28
CA LEU A 151 9.51 0.76 -2.73
C LEU A 151 8.36 1.15 -1.79
N GLU A 152 7.62 0.17 -1.28
CA GLU A 152 6.54 0.39 -0.32
C GLU A 152 7.06 0.97 0.99
N VAL A 153 8.11 0.38 1.59
CA VAL A 153 8.74 0.94 2.81
C VAL A 153 9.26 2.36 2.57
N TYR A 154 9.87 2.61 1.41
CA TYR A 154 10.37 3.93 1.05
C TYR A 154 9.23 4.95 0.86
N PHE A 155 8.11 4.54 0.25
CA PHE A 155 6.90 5.35 0.11
C PHE A 155 6.31 5.72 1.47
N GLN A 156 6.15 4.76 2.38
CA GLN A 156 5.64 5.02 3.72
C GLN A 156 6.54 6.00 4.48
N PHE A 157 7.85 5.79 4.39
CA PHE A 157 8.83 6.68 5.00
C PHE A 157 8.69 8.12 4.48
N GLU A 158 8.70 8.33 3.16
CA GLU A 158 8.60 9.67 2.56
C GLU A 158 7.26 10.36 2.88
N VAL A 159 6.13 9.64 2.87
CA VAL A 159 4.82 10.23 3.22
C VAL A 159 4.77 10.64 4.68
N LEU A 160 5.24 9.80 5.59
CA LEU A 160 5.19 10.06 7.03
C LEU A 160 6.21 11.13 7.46
N SER A 161 7.44 11.12 6.93
CA SER A 161 8.48 12.10 7.28
C SER A 161 8.15 13.51 6.81
N ASN A 162 7.37 13.63 5.73
CA ASN A 162 7.04 14.92 5.13
C ASN A 162 5.57 15.32 5.34
N LEU A 163 4.83 14.66 6.25
CA LEU A 163 3.41 14.92 6.44
C LEU A 163 3.11 16.39 6.81
N GLY A 164 4.03 17.04 7.54
CA GLY A 164 3.96 18.46 7.87
C GLY A 164 4.11 19.39 6.66
N GLU A 165 4.84 18.96 5.62
CA GLU A 165 5.21 19.78 4.46
C GLU A 165 4.14 19.79 3.34
N PHE A 166 3.05 19.03 3.50
CA PHE A 166 1.88 19.13 2.63
C PHE A 166 1.10 20.41 2.94
N GLU A 167 1.62 21.55 2.49
CA GLU A 167 1.03 22.88 2.68
C GLU A 167 0.42 23.44 1.39
N SER A 168 -0.66 24.21 1.53
CA SER A 168 -1.30 24.95 0.45
C SER A 168 -1.28 26.44 0.74
N ASN A 169 -1.13 27.25 -0.32
CA ASN A 169 -1.20 28.70 -0.25
C ASN A 169 -2.63 29.24 -0.01
N PHE A 170 -3.66 28.39 -0.11
CA PHE A 170 -5.08 28.76 -0.16
C PHE A 170 -5.85 28.54 1.16
N ASN A 171 -5.16 28.57 2.31
CA ASN A 171 -5.64 28.37 3.69
C ASN A 171 -5.44 26.98 4.30
N PHE A 172 -5.48 26.94 5.64
CA PHE A 172 -5.34 25.72 6.46
C PHE A 172 -6.31 24.59 6.08
N ASN A 173 -7.53 24.92 5.64
CA ASN A 173 -8.49 23.91 5.20
C ASN A 173 -8.01 23.13 3.97
N VAL A 174 -7.37 23.81 3.01
CA VAL A 174 -6.85 23.16 1.79
C VAL A 174 -5.60 22.32 2.10
N THR A 175 -4.76 22.80 3.01
CA THR A 175 -3.63 22.03 3.59
C THR A 175 -4.11 20.71 4.22
N ARG A 176 -5.21 20.75 4.99
CA ARG A 176 -5.78 19.53 5.60
C ARG A 176 -6.26 18.52 4.57
N VAL A 177 -6.86 18.98 3.46
CA VAL A 177 -7.28 18.09 2.37
C VAL A 177 -6.08 17.44 1.69
N ALA A 178 -4.98 18.16 1.47
CA ALA A 178 -3.75 17.61 0.90
C ALA A 178 -3.18 16.48 1.77
N ARG A 179 -3.05 16.74 3.07
CA ARG A 179 -2.60 15.75 4.07
C ARG A 179 -3.54 14.56 4.13
N GLY A 180 -4.85 14.82 4.12
CA GLY A 180 -5.88 13.80 4.06
C GLY A 180 -5.73 12.90 2.83
N ALA A 181 -5.48 13.46 1.64
CA ALA A 181 -5.26 12.70 0.42
C ALA A 181 -4.00 11.82 0.50
N ALA A 182 -2.90 12.35 1.03
CA ALA A 182 -1.66 11.58 1.23
C ALA A 182 -1.84 10.43 2.25
N LEU A 183 -2.52 10.68 3.38
CA LEU A 183 -2.84 9.64 4.36
C LEU A 183 -3.84 8.61 3.82
N THR A 184 -4.77 9.03 2.98
CA THR A 184 -5.73 8.15 2.31
C THR A 184 -5.02 7.25 1.30
N MET A 185 -4.04 7.79 0.56
CA MET A 185 -3.14 6.98 -0.27
C MET A 185 -2.40 5.95 0.59
N LEU A 186 -1.76 6.37 1.67
CA LEU A 186 -1.05 5.48 2.59
C LEU A 186 -1.96 4.36 3.14
N LEU A 187 -3.18 4.70 3.55
CA LEU A 187 -4.18 3.74 4.03
C LEU A 187 -4.52 2.69 2.96
N SER A 188 -4.64 3.09 1.69
CA SER A 188 -4.91 2.14 0.60
C SER A 188 -3.79 1.11 0.43
N HIS A 189 -2.54 1.51 0.64
CA HIS A 189 -1.40 0.60 0.56
C HIS A 189 -1.36 -0.38 1.75
N TYR A 190 -1.76 0.07 2.95
CA TYR A 190 -1.98 -0.86 4.07
C TYR A 190 -3.05 -1.91 3.75
N PHE A 191 -4.14 -1.55 3.07
CA PHE A 191 -5.12 -2.53 2.62
C PHE A 191 -4.52 -3.54 1.63
N TYR A 192 -3.65 -3.11 0.71
CA TYR A 192 -2.93 -4.03 -0.18
C TYR A 192 -2.00 -4.97 0.58
N LEU A 193 -1.25 -4.46 1.55
CA LEU A 193 -0.34 -5.25 2.36
C LEU A 193 -1.10 -6.30 3.18
N VAL A 194 -2.19 -5.91 3.85
CA VAL A 194 -3.06 -6.84 4.60
C VAL A 194 -3.68 -7.88 3.68
N SER A 195 -4.19 -7.47 2.51
CA SER A 195 -4.73 -8.39 1.50
C SER A 195 -3.68 -9.41 1.03
N GLY A 196 -2.45 -8.94 0.75
CA GLY A 196 -1.34 -9.79 0.34
C GLY A 196 -0.93 -10.80 1.41
N VAL A 197 -0.83 -10.38 2.68
CA VAL A 197 -0.51 -11.26 3.81
C VAL A 197 -1.61 -12.31 4.01
N LEU A 198 -2.88 -11.92 3.96
CA LEU A 198 -3.99 -12.87 4.08
C LEU A 198 -4.02 -13.88 2.93
N GLU A 199 -3.75 -13.45 1.70
CA GLU A 199 -3.65 -14.36 0.54
C GLU A 199 -2.51 -15.37 0.70
N LEU A 200 -1.36 -14.95 1.24
CA LEU A 200 -0.24 -15.85 1.56
C LEU A 200 -0.61 -16.84 2.67
N ALA A 201 -1.29 -16.38 3.73
CA ALA A 201 -1.76 -17.23 4.82
C ALA A 201 -2.77 -18.30 4.32
N ILE A 202 -3.69 -17.94 3.43
CA ILE A 202 -4.63 -18.92 2.85
C ILE A 202 -3.87 -19.96 2.02
N LYS A 203 -2.90 -19.54 1.21
CA LYS A 203 -2.12 -20.46 0.36
C LYS A 203 -1.32 -21.47 1.18
N THR A 204 -0.64 -21.01 2.24
CA THR A 204 0.15 -21.88 3.13
C THR A 204 -0.74 -22.91 3.84
N CYS A 205 -1.87 -22.48 4.42
CA CYS A 205 -2.84 -23.39 5.05
C CYS A 205 -3.42 -24.46 4.09
N VAL A 206 -3.60 -24.13 2.80
CA VAL A 206 -4.13 -25.09 1.81
C VAL A 206 -3.09 -26.13 1.40
N VAL A 207 -1.82 -25.75 1.32
CA VAL A 207 -0.72 -26.69 1.02
C VAL A 207 -0.61 -27.72 2.13
N GLU A 208 -0.57 -27.27 3.39
CA GLU A 208 -0.48 -28.15 4.57
C GLU A 208 -1.59 -29.21 4.60
N LYS A 209 -2.84 -28.82 4.32
CA LYS A 209 -3.97 -29.76 4.28
C LYS A 209 -3.84 -30.82 3.19
N ARG A 210 -3.27 -30.49 2.03
CA ARG A 210 -3.07 -31.47 0.95
C ARG A 210 -2.00 -32.48 1.33
N ASP A 211 -0.92 -32.02 1.94
CA ASP A 211 0.17 -32.89 2.38
C ASP A 211 -0.29 -33.86 3.48
N MET A 212 -1.11 -33.38 4.42
CA MET A 212 -1.76 -34.24 5.42
C MET A 212 -2.70 -35.27 4.80
N SER A 213 -3.54 -34.87 3.85
CA SER A 213 -4.47 -35.78 3.17
C SER A 213 -3.75 -36.86 2.34
N ALA A 214 -2.67 -36.48 1.66
CA ALA A 214 -1.81 -37.42 0.94
C ALA A 214 -1.14 -38.41 1.89
N THR A 215 -0.65 -37.93 3.05
CA THR A 215 -0.05 -38.78 4.10
C THR A 215 -1.06 -39.78 4.65
N LEU A 216 -2.28 -39.32 4.96
CA LEU A 216 -3.36 -40.19 5.45
C LEU A 216 -3.79 -41.23 4.40
N SER A 217 -3.86 -40.84 3.13
CA SER A 217 -4.19 -41.77 2.03
C SER A 217 -3.10 -42.83 1.84
N ALA A 218 -1.82 -42.44 1.98
CA ALA A 218 -0.70 -43.38 1.95
C ALA A 218 -0.71 -44.37 3.12
N MET A 219 -1.17 -43.95 4.31
CA MET A 219 -1.34 -44.85 5.46
C MET A 219 -2.50 -45.84 5.29
N SER A 220 -3.52 -45.51 4.49
CA SER A 220 -4.68 -46.39 4.27
C SER A 220 -4.44 -47.54 3.27
N HIS A 221 -3.33 -47.52 2.51
CA HIS A 221 -2.96 -48.61 1.62
C HIS A 221 -1.85 -49.48 2.23
N PRO A 222 -2.12 -50.77 2.54
CA PRO A 222 -1.19 -51.66 3.22
C PRO A 222 -0.14 -52.22 2.26
N SER A 223 0.75 -51.36 1.77
CA SER A 223 2.03 -51.77 1.20
C SER A 223 3.09 -51.12 2.07
N PRO A 224 3.80 -51.84 2.95
CA PRO A 224 4.60 -51.23 4.00
C PRO A 224 5.69 -50.34 3.38
N PRO A 225 5.54 -49.00 3.42
CA PRO A 225 6.67 -48.15 3.16
C PRO A 225 7.57 -48.26 4.39
N THR A 226 8.85 -48.58 4.20
CA THR A 226 9.83 -48.50 5.29
C THR A 226 9.71 -47.12 5.95
N ILE A 227 9.43 -47.09 7.26
CA ILE A 227 9.19 -45.89 8.09
C ILE A 227 10.25 -44.79 7.82
N GLU A 228 11.47 -45.21 7.52
CA GLU A 228 12.62 -44.38 7.17
C GLU A 228 12.43 -43.54 5.90
N GLY A 229 11.72 -44.05 4.89
CA GLY A 229 11.42 -43.32 3.65
C GLY A 229 10.41 -42.19 3.86
N GLN A 230 9.44 -42.38 4.74
CA GLN A 230 8.42 -41.37 5.06
C GLN A 230 9.00 -40.25 5.92
N LEU A 231 9.83 -40.58 6.93
CA LEU A 231 10.50 -39.57 7.76
C LEU A 231 11.45 -38.69 6.95
N ASN A 232 12.19 -39.29 6.02
CA ASN A 232 13.11 -38.55 5.14
C ASN A 232 12.40 -37.59 4.18
N HIS A 233 11.17 -37.91 3.75
CA HIS A 233 10.39 -37.00 2.89
C HIS A 233 9.85 -35.80 3.67
N LEU A 234 9.34 -36.01 4.88
CA LEU A 234 8.84 -34.93 5.75
C LEU A 234 9.96 -34.01 6.24
N ASN A 235 11.13 -34.56 6.59
CA ASN A 235 12.28 -33.74 6.96
C ASN A 235 12.78 -32.88 5.79
N ARG A 236 12.76 -33.42 4.55
CA ARG A 236 13.17 -32.67 3.35
C ARG A 236 12.19 -31.56 2.97
N SER A 237 10.88 -31.74 3.20
CA SER A 237 9.90 -30.70 2.91
C SER A 237 9.97 -29.57 3.94
N SER A 238 10.09 -29.88 5.23
CA SER A 238 10.26 -28.86 6.29
C SER A 238 11.52 -28.04 6.07
N SER A 239 12.67 -28.70 5.88
CA SER A 239 13.95 -28.01 5.73
C SER A 239 13.99 -27.03 4.55
N ARG A 240 13.21 -27.32 3.49
CA ARG A 240 13.14 -26.47 2.30
C ARG A 240 12.35 -25.18 2.55
N TRP A 241 11.31 -25.23 3.38
CA TRP A 241 10.55 -24.03 3.74
C TRP A 241 11.33 -23.16 4.71
N ASP A 242 11.99 -23.79 5.68
CA ASP A 242 12.86 -23.10 6.63
C ASP A 242 14.01 -22.38 5.91
N SER A 243 14.66 -23.06 4.94
CA SER A 243 15.73 -22.45 4.15
C SER A 243 15.24 -21.27 3.28
N LEU A 244 14.05 -21.38 2.69
CA LEU A 244 13.50 -20.32 1.83
C LEU A 244 13.11 -19.09 2.66
N ALA A 245 12.52 -19.31 3.84
CA ALA A 245 12.17 -18.24 4.77
C ALA A 245 13.44 -17.52 5.26
N GLU A 246 14.45 -18.28 5.67
CA GLU A 246 15.73 -17.73 6.14
C GLU A 246 16.48 -16.97 5.04
N GLU A 247 16.51 -17.50 3.80
CA GLU A 247 17.12 -16.82 2.65
C GLU A 247 16.41 -15.49 2.33
N THR A 248 15.07 -15.47 2.43
CA THR A 248 14.27 -14.26 2.22
C THR A 248 14.54 -13.21 3.31
N ILE A 249 14.55 -13.61 4.58
CA ILE A 249 14.87 -12.73 5.71
C ILE A 249 16.28 -12.15 5.55
N ASN A 250 17.27 -12.98 5.23
CA ASN A 250 18.64 -12.56 5.02
C ASN A 250 18.80 -11.61 3.82
N ALA A 251 18.03 -11.81 2.74
CA ALA A 251 18.01 -10.88 1.61
C ALA A 251 17.43 -9.51 2.00
N MET A 252 16.34 -9.48 2.78
CA MET A 252 15.76 -8.24 3.28
C MET A 252 16.70 -7.51 4.23
N GLN A 253 17.35 -8.24 5.14
CA GLN A 253 18.31 -7.67 6.09
C GLN A 253 19.50 -7.03 5.37
N ARG A 254 20.02 -7.67 4.31
CA ARG A 254 21.09 -7.12 3.47
C ARG A 254 20.68 -5.83 2.77
N ALA A 255 19.49 -5.82 2.14
CA ALA A 255 18.97 -4.62 1.49
C ALA A 255 18.80 -3.44 2.47
N VAL A 256 18.34 -3.71 3.70
CA VAL A 256 18.23 -2.70 4.77
C VAL A 256 19.59 -2.17 5.19
N ASN A 257 20.60 -3.04 5.32
CA ASN A 257 21.94 -2.63 5.73
C ASN A 257 22.65 -1.82 4.64
N GLU A 258 22.58 -2.25 3.37
CA GLU A 258 23.10 -1.48 2.24
C GLU A 258 22.46 -0.09 2.16
N PHE A 259 21.16 0.01 2.42
CA PHE A 259 20.46 1.29 2.47
C PHE A 259 20.92 2.17 3.64
N LYS A 260 21.16 1.59 4.82
CA LYS A 260 21.71 2.33 5.97
C LYS A 260 23.07 2.93 5.63
N ASP A 261 23.96 2.15 5.02
CA ASP A 261 25.32 2.57 4.66
C ASP A 261 25.31 3.74 3.65
N VAL A 262 24.42 3.66 2.65
CA VAL A 262 24.17 4.76 1.70
C VAL A 262 23.69 6.03 2.43
N SER A 263 22.75 5.89 3.38
CA SER A 263 22.21 7.03 4.13
C SER A 263 23.27 7.69 5.04
N THR A 264 24.16 6.90 5.63
CA THR A 264 25.23 7.40 6.50
C THR A 264 26.35 8.06 5.71
N SER A 265 26.69 7.57 4.52
CA SER A 265 27.71 8.19 3.67
C SER A 265 27.28 9.56 3.13
N SER A 266 25.96 9.76 2.93
CA SER A 266 25.38 11.03 2.49
C SER A 266 25.37 12.11 3.60
N ARG A 267 25.52 11.73 4.87
CA ARG A 267 25.39 12.64 6.03
C ARG A 267 26.70 13.35 6.43
N THR A 268 27.84 13.04 5.81
CA THR A 268 29.17 13.55 6.22
C THR A 268 29.75 14.67 5.35
N SER A 269 29.06 15.19 4.34
CA SER A 269 29.54 16.35 3.57
C SER A 269 28.68 17.60 3.82
N HIS A 270 29.20 18.48 4.67
CA HIS A 270 28.86 19.90 4.83
C HIS A 270 27.36 20.30 4.90
N LEU A 271 26.83 20.48 6.13
CA LEU A 271 25.57 21.22 6.35
C LEU A 271 25.79 22.48 7.21
N PRO A 272 25.37 23.67 6.74
CA PRO A 272 25.53 24.95 7.44
C PRO A 272 24.49 25.17 8.54
N ALA A 273 24.76 26.14 9.42
CA ALA A 273 24.11 26.41 10.71
C ALA A 273 22.56 26.58 10.73
N LYS A 274 21.87 26.58 9.58
CA LYS A 274 20.41 26.70 9.48
C LYS A 274 19.67 25.43 9.96
N THR A 275 20.38 24.30 10.07
CA THR A 275 19.83 22.99 10.49
C THR A 275 19.52 22.90 11.99
N ARG A 276 19.99 23.85 12.82
CA ARG A 276 19.80 23.80 14.28
C ARG A 276 18.34 24.01 14.73
N ARG A 277 17.46 24.54 13.86
CA ARG A 277 16.01 24.65 14.13
C ARG A 277 15.20 23.40 13.77
N MET A 278 15.75 22.47 12.98
CA MET A 278 15.10 21.19 12.68
C MET A 278 15.38 20.10 13.72
N ALA A 279 16.44 20.26 14.52
CA ALA A 279 16.74 19.35 15.63
C ALA A 279 15.66 19.32 16.74
N ILE A 280 14.84 20.39 16.85
CA ILE A 280 13.71 20.45 17.79
C ILE A 280 12.48 19.68 17.25
N ALA A 281 12.37 19.50 15.93
CA ALA A 281 11.33 18.65 15.33
C ALA A 281 11.71 17.16 15.33
N GLU A 282 12.99 16.82 15.44
CA GLU A 282 13.46 15.42 15.55
C GLU A 282 13.08 14.78 16.92
N GLU A 283 12.94 15.54 18.01
CA GLU A 283 12.53 15.00 19.31
C GLU A 283 11.07 14.48 19.34
N GLU A 284 10.20 14.95 18.45
CA GLU A 284 8.82 14.43 18.31
C GLU A 284 8.72 13.21 17.35
N ILE A 285 9.73 12.95 16.52
CA ILE A 285 9.74 11.85 15.53
C ILE A 285 10.39 10.58 16.10
N ILE A 286 11.28 10.72 17.09
CA ILE A 286 11.95 9.59 17.77
C ILE A 286 10.97 8.58 18.40
N PRO A 287 9.85 8.97 19.05
CA PRO A 287 8.86 8.02 19.59
C PRO A 287 8.18 7.18 18.50
N MET A 288 8.04 7.72 17.28
CA MET A 288 7.41 7.02 16.16
C MET A 288 8.37 6.00 15.52
N ARG A 289 9.68 6.30 15.50
CA ARG A 289 10.72 5.36 15.04
C ARG A 289 10.88 4.16 15.98
N SER A 290 10.82 4.37 17.30
CA SER A 290 10.87 3.27 18.26
C SER A 290 9.62 2.39 18.18
N SER A 291 8.44 3.00 17.99
CA SER A 291 7.19 2.25 17.80
C SER A 291 7.18 1.42 16.51
N PHE A 292 7.74 1.94 15.40
CA PHE A 292 7.88 1.17 14.16
C PHE A 292 8.83 -0.02 14.30
N HIS A 293 9.98 0.18 14.94
CA HIS A 293 10.92 -0.91 15.21
C HIS A 293 10.29 -1.97 16.11
N GLU A 294 9.55 -1.56 17.14
CA GLU A 294 8.84 -2.46 18.05
C GLU A 294 7.72 -3.24 17.34
N VAL A 295 6.92 -2.59 16.49
CA VAL A 295 5.89 -3.25 15.68
C VAL A 295 6.50 -4.28 14.72
N MET A 296 7.59 -3.94 14.03
CA MET A 296 8.29 -4.87 13.14
C MET A 296 8.92 -6.04 13.89
N THR A 297 9.53 -5.79 15.06
CA THR A 297 10.17 -6.84 15.86
C THR A 297 9.12 -7.78 16.46
N ASN A 298 8.00 -7.24 16.95
CA ASN A 298 6.90 -8.03 17.48
C ASN A 298 6.23 -8.87 16.38
N HIS A 299 6.06 -8.32 15.18
CA HIS A 299 5.46 -9.05 14.07
C HIS A 299 6.36 -10.17 13.55
N LEU A 300 7.69 -9.95 13.50
CA LEU A 300 8.67 -10.98 13.18
C LEU A 300 8.76 -12.06 14.27
N SER A 301 8.61 -11.71 15.55
CA SER A 301 8.61 -12.68 16.66
C SER A 301 7.38 -13.59 16.67
N LEU A 302 6.23 -13.09 16.21
CA LEU A 302 4.98 -13.84 16.10
C LEU A 302 4.97 -14.83 14.93
N MET A 303 5.88 -14.66 13.96
CA MET A 303 6.05 -15.57 12.82
C MET A 303 7.15 -16.61 13.03
N ALA A 304 7.88 -16.56 14.15
CA ALA A 304 8.86 -17.59 14.50
C ALA A 304 8.12 -18.87 14.94
N PRO A 305 8.42 -20.05 14.34
CA PRO A 305 7.77 -21.30 14.72
C PRO A 305 8.09 -21.65 16.18
N HIS A 306 7.04 -21.89 16.98
CA HIS A 306 7.18 -22.43 18.33
C HIS A 306 7.71 -23.86 18.24
N HIS A 307 9.02 -24.03 18.49
CA HIS A 307 9.58 -25.35 18.74
C HIS A 307 8.89 -25.96 19.98
N PRO A 308 8.22 -27.12 19.87
CA PRO A 308 7.69 -27.80 21.03
C PRO A 308 8.88 -28.21 21.90
N ARG A 309 8.92 -27.69 23.13
CA ARG A 309 9.85 -28.18 24.16
C ARG A 309 9.46 -29.62 24.46
N GLY A 310 10.33 -30.55 24.07
CA GLY A 310 10.16 -31.96 24.39
C GLY A 310 10.10 -32.15 25.91
N SER A 311 9.05 -32.85 26.34
CA SER A 311 8.94 -33.49 27.66
C SER A 311 9.26 -34.97 27.52
#